data_AF-A0AA35P8D0-F1
#
_entry.id   AF-A0AA35P8D0-F1
#
_cell.length_a   1.000
_cell.length_b   1.000
_cell.length_c   1.000
_cell.angle_alpha   90.00
_cell.angle_beta   90.00
_cell.angle_gamma   90.00
#
_symmetry.space_group_name_H-M   'P 1'
#
loop_
_entity.id
_entity.type
_entity.pdbx_description
1 polymer ?
#
loop_
_entity_poly.entity_id
_entity_poly.type
_entity_poly.pdbx_seq_one_letter_code
_entity_poly.pdbx_strand_id
1 'polypeptide(L)'
;MKINSECSYIPKCGKNFEESLSLVNVVMENFRKYQHFSCYYDPEGIQKNVLLTKLYSSNVLFHSLFWPTCMMIGGLAIVAMVKLTQYLSLLCERIQRINR
;
A
#
# COMPACT_ATOMS: atom_id res chain seq x y z
N MET A 1 3.89 13.21 9.92
CA MET A 1 3.65 12.97 11.36
C MET A 1 5.01 13.09 12.06
N LYS A 2 5.25 14.16 12.80
CA LYS A 2 6.54 14.39 13.47
C LYS A 2 6.54 13.56 14.76
N ILE A 3 7.30 12.48 14.78
CA ILE A 3 7.42 11.60 15.94
C ILE A 3 8.38 12.29 16.91
N ASN A 4 7.96 12.49 18.17
CA ASN A 4 8.82 13.03 19.21
C ASN A 4 9.91 11.99 19.55
N SER A 5 11.18 12.40 19.57
CA SER A 5 12.30 11.52 19.93
C SER A 5 12.30 11.13 21.42
N GLU A 6 11.63 11.90 22.27
CA GLU A 6 11.57 11.67 23.72
C GLU A 6 10.48 10.67 24.14
N CYS A 7 9.57 10.28 23.22
CA CYS A 7 8.41 9.46 23.56
C CYS A 7 8.38 8.15 22.76
N SER A 8 8.24 7.02 23.45
CA SER A 8 8.16 5.69 22.83
C SER A 8 6.77 5.33 22.30
N TYR A 9 5.71 5.92 22.87
CA TYR A 9 4.32 5.74 22.44
C TYR A 9 3.58 7.07 22.51
N ILE A 10 2.87 7.41 21.43
CA ILE A 10 2.02 8.61 21.35
C ILE A 10 0.61 8.13 20.97
N PRO A 11 -0.40 8.29 21.84
CA PRO A 11 -1.77 7.90 21.52
C PRO A 11 -2.31 8.78 20.37
N LYS A 12 -3.31 8.27 19.66
CA LYS A 12 -4.03 9.09 18.66
C LYS A 12 -4.71 10.25 19.37
N CYS A 13 -4.70 11.44 18.75
CA CYS A 13 -5.34 12.63 19.31
C CYS A 13 -6.85 12.37 19.46
N GLY A 14 -7.30 12.15 20.70
CA GLY A 14 -8.71 12.01 21.07
C GLY A 14 -9.21 13.27 21.77
N LYS A 15 -10.55 13.42 21.86
CA LYS A 15 -11.17 14.51 22.65
C LYS A 15 -11.12 14.24 24.15
N ASN A 16 -11.07 12.96 24.55
CA ASN A 16 -11.10 12.53 25.95
C ASN A 16 -9.67 12.25 26.44
N PHE A 17 -9.21 13.11 27.36
CA PHE A 17 -7.88 12.98 27.95
C PHE A 17 -7.75 11.70 28.80
N GLU A 18 -8.77 11.36 29.57
CA GLU A 18 -8.78 10.19 30.45
C GLU A 18 -8.67 8.87 29.67
N GLU A 19 -9.36 8.77 28.53
CA GLU A 19 -9.21 7.64 27.60
C GLU A 19 -7.80 7.57 26.97
N SER A 20 -7.22 8.72 26.66
CA SER A 20 -5.85 8.78 26.13
C SER A 20 -4.83 8.34 27.19
N LEU A 21 -5.05 8.72 28.44
CA LEU A 21 -4.21 8.35 29.57
C LEU A 21 -4.33 6.86 29.92
N SER A 22 -5.55 6.31 29.90
CA SER A 22 -5.76 4.88 30.15
C SER A 22 -5.08 4.01 29.10
N LEU A 23 -5.12 4.40 27.83
CA LEU A 23 -4.39 3.74 26.75
C LEU A 23 -2.88 3.75 26.98
N VAL A 24 -2.30 4.88 27.41
CA VAL A 24 -0.87 4.98 27.74
C VAL A 24 -0.51 4.04 28.89
N ASN A 25 -1.34 3.98 29.93
CA ASN A 25 -1.10 3.09 31.07
C ASN A 25 -1.15 1.62 30.68
N VAL A 26 -2.14 1.20 29.90
CA VAL A 26 -2.26 -0.19 29.41
C VAL A 26 -1.05 -0.58 28.56
N VAL A 27 -0.60 0.30 27.66
CA VAL A 27 0.58 0.07 26.83
C VAL A 27 1.84 -0.05 27.70
N MET A 28 2.02 0.85 28.67
CA MET A 28 3.14 0.83 29.61
C MET A 28 3.17 -0.45 30.46
N GLU A 29 2.03 -0.91 30.97
CA GLU A 29 1.94 -2.17 31.71
C GLU A 29 2.26 -3.38 30.84
N ASN A 30 1.80 -3.39 29.58
CA ASN A 30 2.15 -4.44 28.63
C ASN A 30 3.65 -4.50 28.35
N PHE A 31 4.31 -3.35 28.17
CA PHE A 31 5.77 -3.31 28.02
C PHE A 31 6.50 -3.80 29.28
N ARG A 32 5.99 -3.48 30.48
CA ARG A 32 6.54 -4.01 31.73
C ARG A 32 6.40 -5.54 31.81
N LYS A 33 5.25 -6.08 31.40
CA LYS A 33 4.94 -7.51 31.45
C LYS A 33 5.70 -8.31 30.38
N TYR A 34 5.83 -7.77 29.17
CA TYR A 34 6.47 -8.44 28.03
C TYR A 34 7.76 -7.72 27.64
N GLN A 35 8.86 -8.09 28.30
CA GLN A 35 10.19 -7.49 28.10
C GLN A 35 10.83 -7.89 26.75
N HIS A 36 10.48 -9.06 26.21
CA HIS A 36 11.01 -9.54 24.94
C HIS A 36 9.92 -9.55 23.88
N PHE A 37 10.14 -8.79 22.80
CA PHE A 37 9.25 -8.72 21.66
C PHE A 37 10.07 -8.57 20.37
N SER A 38 9.54 -9.08 19.26
CA SER A 38 10.16 -8.89 17.94
C SER A 38 10.09 -7.41 17.56
N CYS A 39 11.24 -6.83 17.20
CA CYS A 39 11.35 -5.45 16.76
C CYS A 39 12.07 -5.37 15.41
N TYR A 40 11.84 -4.27 14.69
CA TYR A 40 12.54 -3.96 13.45
C TYR A 40 13.56 -2.86 13.74
N TYR A 41 14.81 -3.10 13.38
CA TYR A 41 15.89 -2.12 13.46
C TYR A 41 16.36 -1.76 12.05
N ASP A 42 16.90 -0.56 11.90
CA ASP A 42 17.52 -0.12 10.65
C ASP A 42 18.99 -0.60 10.60
N PRO A 43 19.35 -1.54 9.70
CA PRO A 43 20.72 -2.05 9.61
C PRO A 43 21.72 -1.02 9.06
N GLU A 44 21.25 0.04 8.39
CA GLU A 44 22.12 1.11 7.88
C GLU A 44 22.56 2.11 8.97
N GLY A 45 22.01 1.99 10.19
CA GLY A 45 22.48 2.71 11.38
C GLY A 45 22.15 4.20 11.40
N ILE A 46 21.37 4.69 10.44
CA ILE A 46 20.99 6.11 10.33
C ILE A 46 20.00 6.49 11.44
N GLN A 47 19.18 5.53 11.91
CA GLN A 47 18.24 5.76 13.00
C GLN A 47 18.53 4.87 14.22
N LYS A 48 18.76 5.50 15.37
CA LYS A 48 18.95 4.82 16.67
C LYS A 48 17.66 4.25 17.27
N ASN A 49 16.52 4.44 16.60
CA ASN A 49 15.21 4.06 17.09
C ASN A 49 14.79 2.72 16.49
N VAL A 50 14.28 1.82 17.33
CA VAL A 50 13.67 0.55 16.89
C VAL A 50 12.16 0.74 16.71
N LEU A 51 11.62 0.13 15.66
CA LEU A 51 10.20 0.23 15.34
C LEU A 51 9.50 -1.09 15.69
N LEU A 52 8.47 -1.02 16.55
CA LEU A 52 7.68 -2.18 16.95
C LEU A 52 6.82 -2.72 15.79
N THR A 53 6.26 -1.83 14.97
CA THR A 53 5.37 -2.20 13.87
C THR A 53 5.71 -1.38 12.63
N LYS A 54 6.04 -2.05 11.51
CA LYS A 54 6.38 -1.38 10.26
C LYS A 54 5.20 -0.49 9.81
N LEU A 55 5.38 0.83 9.84
CA LEU A 55 4.35 1.82 9.50
C LEU A 55 3.91 1.70 8.03
N TYR A 56 4.81 1.22 7.17
CA TYR A 56 4.51 0.80 5.81
C TYR A 56 4.26 -0.70 5.78
N SER A 57 2.98 -1.07 5.85
CA SER A 57 2.55 -2.45 5.59
C SER A 57 2.91 -2.83 4.16
N SER A 58 3.39 -4.06 3.96
CA SER A 58 3.71 -4.65 2.65
C SER A 58 2.58 -4.46 1.63
N ASN A 59 1.34 -4.36 2.11
CA ASN A 59 0.14 -4.10 1.31
C ASN A 59 0.24 -2.80 0.48
N VAL A 60 0.91 -1.76 0.97
CA VAL A 60 1.08 -0.50 0.24
C VAL A 60 2.01 -0.67 -0.97
N LEU A 61 3.03 -1.53 -0.86
CA LEU A 61 3.93 -1.86 -1.96
C LEU A 61 3.20 -2.67 -3.04
N PHE A 62 2.35 -3.61 -2.63
CA PHE A 62 1.52 -4.38 -3.57
C PHE A 62 0.56 -3.47 -4.33
N HIS A 63 -0.14 -2.56 -3.65
CA HIS A 63 -1.03 -1.61 -4.32
C HIS A 63 -0.28 -0.65 -5.25
N SER A 64 0.93 -0.22 -4.88
CA SER A 64 1.74 0.66 -5.72
C SER A 64 2.19 0.01 -7.03
N LEU A 65 2.41 -1.31 -7.05
CA LEU A 65 2.82 -2.03 -8.27
C LEU A 65 1.62 -2.54 -9.05
N PHE A 66 0.57 -2.99 -8.37
CA PHE A 66 -0.62 -3.54 -9.01
C PHE A 66 -1.34 -2.51 -9.88
N TRP A 67 -1.45 -1.27 -9.41
CA TRP A 67 -2.17 -0.22 -10.13
C TRP A 67 -1.54 0.15 -11.48
N PRO A 68 -0.22 0.41 -11.57
CA PRO A 68 0.47 0.57 -12.85
C PRO A 68 0.27 -0.60 -13.81
N THR A 69 0.37 -1.84 -13.33
CA THR A 69 0.25 -3.03 -14.19
C THR A 69 -1.17 -3.18 -14.73
N CYS A 70 -2.19 -2.97 -13.89
CA CYS A 70 -3.59 -2.99 -14.32
C CYS A 70 -3.89 -1.89 -15.34
N MET A 71 -3.38 -0.67 -15.14
CA MET A 71 -3.53 0.41 -16.12
C MET A 71 -2.87 0.06 -17.46
N MET A 72 -1.68 -0.55 -17.43
CA MET A 72 -0.97 -0.96 -18.64
C MET A 72 -1.73 -2.06 -19.41
N ILE A 73 -2.19 -3.11 -18.71
CA ILE A 73 -2.97 -4.19 -19.31
C ILE A 73 -4.29 -3.67 -19.89
N GLY A 74 -4.99 -2.81 -19.15
CA GLY A 74 -6.22 -2.18 -19.64
C GLY A 74 -5.99 -1.35 -20.91
N GLY A 75 -4.91 -0.56 -20.95
CA GLY A 75 -4.53 0.22 -22.13
C GLY A 75 -4.25 -0.66 -23.35
N LEU A 76 -3.46 -1.73 -23.18
CA LEU A 76 -3.15 -2.68 -24.26
C LEU A 76 -4.41 -3.39 -24.77
N ALA A 77 -5.31 -3.80 -23.87
CA ALA A 77 -6.55 -4.48 -24.24
C ALA A 77 -7.46 -3.59 -25.09
N ILE A 78 -7.57 -2.30 -24.76
CA ILE A 78 -8.37 -1.34 -25.54
C ILE A 78 -7.79 -1.18 -26.95
N VAL A 79 -6.48 -0.98 -27.06
CA VAL A 79 -5.81 -0.85 -28.37
C VAL A 79 -5.97 -2.12 -29.20
N ALA A 80 -5.79 -3.29 -28.59
CA ALA A 80 -5.97 -4.57 -29.27
C ALA A 80 -7.40 -4.75 -29.79
N MET A 81 -8.41 -4.44 -28.97
CA MET A 81 -9.81 -4.53 -29.38
C MET A 81 -10.13 -3.63 -30.57
N VAL A 82 -9.68 -2.37 -30.53
CA VAL A 82 -9.88 -1.42 -31.65
C VAL A 82 -9.23 -1.93 -32.93
N LYS A 83 -8.01 -2.48 -32.86
CA LYS A 83 -7.32 -3.04 -34.03
C LYS A 83 -8.00 -4.28 -34.57
N LEU A 84 -8.47 -5.17 -33.70
CA LEU A 84 -9.23 -6.35 -34.11
C LEU A 84 -10.52 -5.98 -34.82
N THR A 85 -11.30 -5.04 -34.27
CA THR A 85 -12.53 -4.57 -34.92
C THR A 85 -12.25 -3.95 -36.28
N GLN A 86 -11.24 -3.09 -36.41
CA GLN A 86 -10.85 -2.49 -37.71
C GLN A 86 -10.41 -3.55 -38.73
N TYR A 87 -9.64 -4.56 -38.28
CA TYR A 87 -9.18 -5.64 -39.15
C TYR A 87 -10.35 -6.51 -39.64
N LEU A 88 -11.30 -6.82 -38.76
CA LEU A 88 -12.53 -7.52 -39.13
C LEU A 88 -13.36 -6.72 -40.15
N SER A 89 -13.52 -5.41 -39.96
CA SER A 89 -14.25 -4.56 -40.92
C SER A 89 -13.61 -4.58 -42.31
N LEU A 90 -12.28 -4.49 -42.40
CA LEU A 90 -11.54 -4.52 -43.66
C LEU A 90 -11.63 -5.90 -44.36
N LEU A 91 -11.55 -6.99 -43.59
CA LEU A 91 -11.76 -8.33 -44.11
C LEU A 91 -13.18 -8.52 -44.65
N CYS A 92 -14.18 -8.02 -43.93
CA CYS A 92 -15.58 -8.08 -44.37
C CYS A 92 -15.78 -7.33 -45.70
N GLU A 93 -15.20 -6.13 -45.82
CA GLU A 93 -15.27 -5.35 -47.06
C GLU A 93 -14.57 -6.05 -48.24
N ARG A 94 -13.40 -6.67 -48.01
CA ARG A 94 -12.72 -7.47 -49.05
C ARG A 94 -13.55 -8.67 -49.50
N ILE A 95 -14.12 -9.42 -48.55
CA ILE A 95 -14.95 -10.59 -48.86
C ILE A 95 -16.15 -10.15 -49.69
N GLN A 96 -16.81 -9.05 -49.31
CA GLN A 96 -17.95 -8.52 -50.06
C GLN A 96 -17.57 -8.02 -51.47
N ARG A 97 -16.35 -7.49 -51.65
CA ARG A 97 -15.83 -7.11 -52.98
C ARG A 97 -15.45 -8.30 -53.86
N ILE A 98 -14.99 -9.40 -53.28
CA ILE A 98 -14.65 -10.63 -54.03
C ILE A 98 -15.93 -11.39 -54.45
N ASN A 99 -17.00 -11.28 -53.67
CA ASN A 99 -18.27 -11.99 -53.90
C ASN A 99 -19.28 -11.21 -54.78
N ARG A 100 -18.88 -10.06 -55.34
CA ARG A 100 -19.69 -9.20 -56.22
C ARG A 100 -19.09 -9.16 -57.62
#